data_AF-A0A2S9YIF8-F1
#
_entry.id   AF-A0A2S9YIF8-F1
#
_cell.length_a   1.000
_cell.length_b   1.000
_cell.length_c   1.000
_cell.angle_alpha   90.00
_cell.angle_beta   90.00
_cell.angle_gamma   90.00
#
_symmetry.space_group_name_H-M   'P 1'
#
loop_
_entity.id
_entity.type
_entity.pdbx_description
1 polymer ?
#
loop_
_entity_poly.entity_id
_entity_poly.type
_entity_poly.pdbx_seq_one_letter_code
_entity_poly.pdbx_strand_id
1 'polypeptide(L)'
;MEPALGIVTLFAFGGLFTYTVCERRHRRSWVRCEDRPVDPIPDPLRREAGPAPTRPVLVQRRAPKTIRETALWSIYMGQMSLPGGLLGLFGLMACGIGLVSIPGMILAVRIWRLGYAMLRRDPGAEAEARKLHRFAVILNVATLAIAAVLVALGGWEVAGLSLVMVVYAAISFLHAAAMLRCAELLAADTRLRAAPDRPGAMMQGVGLAAPTVGES
;
A
#
# COMPACT_ATOMS: atom_id res chain seq x y z
N MET A 1 27.17 -6.56 -23.03
CA MET A 1 25.97 -7.00 -22.27
C MET A 1 26.20 -7.02 -20.76
N GLU A 2 27.43 -7.25 -20.28
CA GLU A 2 27.74 -7.29 -18.83
C GLU A 2 27.44 -6.01 -18.01
N PRO A 3 27.65 -4.76 -18.50
CA PRO A 3 27.40 -3.59 -17.66
C PRO A 3 25.91 -3.37 -17.34
N ALA A 4 25.02 -3.73 -18.27
CA ALA A 4 23.57 -3.61 -18.05
C ALA A 4 23.07 -4.57 -16.96
N LEU A 5 23.61 -5.79 -16.91
CA LEU A 5 23.24 -6.79 -15.91
C LEU A 5 23.72 -6.40 -14.51
N GLY A 6 24.91 -5.79 -14.41
CA GLY A 6 25.41 -5.21 -13.16
C GLY A 6 24.52 -4.11 -12.60
N ILE A 7 24.08 -3.18 -13.47
CA ILE A 7 23.19 -2.07 -13.07
C ILE A 7 21.83 -2.59 -12.59
N VAL A 8 21.20 -3.49 -13.35
CA VAL A 8 19.91 -4.09 -12.99
C VAL A 8 20.01 -4.84 -11.66
N THR A 9 21.09 -5.61 -11.46
CA THR A 9 21.34 -6.34 -10.20
C THR A 9 21.53 -5.39 -9.02
N LEU A 10 22.27 -4.30 -9.21
CA LEU A 10 22.47 -3.28 -8.17
C LEU A 10 21.15 -2.63 -7.74
N PHE A 11 20.29 -2.26 -8.70
CA PHE A 11 18.97 -1.70 -8.40
C PHE A 11 18.05 -2.74 -7.75
N ALA A 12 18.03 -3.97 -8.26
CA ALA A 12 17.27 -5.07 -7.69
C ALA A 12 17.68 -5.31 -6.22
N PHE A 13 18.98 -5.41 -5.95
CA PHE A 13 19.51 -5.61 -4.62
C PHE A 13 19.25 -4.42 -3.71
N GLY A 14 19.47 -3.19 -4.20
CA GLY A 14 19.21 -1.97 -3.46
C GLY A 14 17.74 -1.88 -3.01
N GLY A 15 16.81 -2.09 -3.94
CA GLY A 15 15.37 -2.08 -3.63
C GLY A 15 14.97 -3.15 -2.63
N LEU A 16 15.43 -4.39 -2.83
CA LEU A 16 15.15 -5.51 -1.92
C LEU A 16 15.75 -5.30 -0.53
N PHE A 17 17.00 -4.83 -0.46
CA PHE A 17 17.70 -4.54 0.78
C PHE A 17 16.95 -3.47 1.57
N THR A 18 16.63 -2.36 0.90
CA THR A 18 15.93 -1.25 1.54
C THR A 18 14.53 -1.65 2.01
N TYR A 19 13.79 -2.40 1.20
CA TYR A 19 12.52 -2.99 1.60
C TYR A 19 12.67 -3.91 2.83
N THR A 20 13.65 -4.81 2.82
CA THR A 20 13.84 -5.82 3.88
C THR A 20 14.21 -5.17 5.21
N VAL A 21 15.10 -4.17 5.19
CA VAL A 21 15.47 -3.39 6.38
C VAL A 21 14.25 -2.65 6.93
N CYS A 22 13.46 -2.00 6.06
CA CYS A 22 12.26 -1.28 6.47
C CYS A 22 11.20 -2.22 7.04
N GLU A 23 10.92 -3.33 6.36
CA GLU A 23 9.96 -4.35 6.82
C GLU A 23 10.40 -4.90 8.20
N ARG A 24 11.67 -5.27 8.36
CA ARG A 24 12.18 -5.83 9.62
C ARG A 24 12.06 -4.82 10.77
N ARG A 25 12.38 -3.55 10.52
CA ARG A 25 12.29 -2.47 11.52
C ARG A 25 10.86 -2.18 11.95
N HIS A 26 9.92 -2.18 11.00
CA HIS A 26 8.52 -1.76 11.25
C HIS A 26 7.53 -2.92 11.37
N ARG A 27 7.99 -4.18 11.32
CA ARG A 27 7.15 -5.37 11.49
C ARG A 27 6.27 -5.31 12.74
N ARG A 28 6.77 -4.70 13.82
CA ARG A 28 6.05 -4.62 15.10
C ARG A 28 4.90 -3.61 15.11
N SER A 29 4.87 -2.66 14.17
CA SER A 29 3.81 -1.64 14.08
C SER A 29 2.46 -2.22 13.62
N TRP A 30 2.52 -3.34 12.90
CA TRP A 30 1.37 -4.08 12.42
C TRP A 30 0.90 -5.05 13.51
N VAL A 31 -0.23 -4.71 14.12
CA VAL A 31 -0.91 -5.53 15.12
C VAL A 31 -2.36 -5.61 14.69
N ARG A 32 -2.89 -6.83 14.55
CA ARG A 32 -4.25 -7.12 14.12
C ARG A 32 -5.03 -7.66 15.32
N CYS A 33 -6.22 -7.14 15.57
CA CYS A 33 -7.16 -7.80 16.48
C CYS A 33 -7.71 -9.04 15.78
N GLU A 34 -7.51 -10.21 16.38
CA GLU A 34 -8.14 -11.46 15.96
C GLU A 34 -8.95 -12.00 17.12
N ASP A 35 -10.21 -12.35 16.86
CA ASP A 35 -11.00 -13.08 17.82
C ASP A 35 -10.44 -14.50 17.91
N ARG A 36 -9.82 -14.81 19.04
CA ARG A 36 -9.34 -16.16 19.34
C ARG A 36 -10.28 -16.82 20.34
N PRO A 37 -10.57 -18.12 20.16
CA PRO A 37 -11.27 -18.86 21.20
C PRO A 37 -10.48 -18.74 22.50
N VAL A 38 -11.17 -18.45 23.59
CA VAL A 38 -10.58 -18.49 24.91
C VAL A 38 -10.34 -19.96 25.23
N ASP A 39 -9.08 -20.35 25.46
CA ASP A 39 -8.75 -21.71 25.87
C ASP A 39 -9.68 -22.08 27.04
N PRO A 40 -10.52 -23.10 26.88
CA PRO A 40 -11.48 -23.44 27.90
C PRO A 40 -10.69 -23.85 29.14
N ILE A 41 -10.95 -23.20 30.26
CA ILE A 41 -10.59 -23.75 31.57
C ILE A 41 -11.19 -25.16 31.59
N PRO A 42 -10.42 -26.21 31.88
CA PRO A 42 -10.93 -27.58 31.85
C PRO A 42 -11.99 -27.73 32.94
N ASP A 43 -13.22 -27.46 32.55
CA ASP A 43 -14.42 -27.57 33.37
C ASP A 43 -15.27 -28.71 32.78
N PRO A 44 -15.42 -29.83 33.51
CA PRO A 44 -16.16 -30.99 33.02
C PRO A 44 -17.64 -30.68 32.72
N LEU A 45 -18.20 -29.59 33.24
CA LEU A 45 -19.60 -29.19 33.04
C LEU A 45 -19.84 -28.43 31.72
N ARG A 46 -18.79 -28.03 31.00
CA ARG A 46 -18.91 -27.12 29.85
C ARG A 46 -19.17 -27.80 28.50
N ARG A 47 -19.20 -29.14 28.44
CA ARG A 47 -19.30 -29.88 27.17
C ARG A 47 -20.58 -29.62 26.37
N GLU A 48 -21.60 -29.01 26.97
CA GLU A 48 -22.90 -28.75 26.32
C GLU A 48 -23.18 -27.26 26.02
N ALA A 49 -22.29 -26.34 26.42
CA ALA A 49 -22.53 -24.91 26.42
C ALA A 49 -22.04 -24.18 25.14
N GLY A 50 -22.59 -24.52 23.97
CA GLY A 50 -22.51 -23.70 22.75
C GLY A 50 -21.10 -23.40 22.18
N PRO A 51 -20.99 -22.50 21.17
CA PRO A 51 -19.70 -22.10 20.61
C PRO A 51 -18.81 -21.44 21.66
N ALA A 52 -17.52 -21.80 21.68
CA ALA A 52 -16.56 -21.29 22.65
C ALA A 52 -16.50 -19.76 22.61
N PRO A 53 -16.52 -19.07 23.78
CA PRO A 53 -16.40 -17.62 23.79
C PRO A 53 -15.06 -17.22 23.17
N THR A 54 -15.12 -16.27 22.25
CA THR A 54 -13.94 -15.68 21.64
C THR A 54 -13.59 -14.39 22.36
N ARG A 55 -12.30 -14.11 22.53
CA ARG A 55 -11.81 -12.79 22.96
C ARG A 55 -10.99 -12.15 21.84
N PRO A 56 -11.07 -10.83 21.66
CA PRO A 56 -10.16 -10.13 20.77
C PRO A 56 -8.74 -10.21 21.34
N VAL A 57 -7.84 -10.82 20.58
CA VAL A 57 -6.41 -10.87 20.88
C VAL A 57 -5.66 -10.03 19.85
N LEU A 58 -4.80 -9.16 20.33
CA LEU A 58 -3.86 -8.42 19.49
C LEU A 58 -2.78 -9.39 18.98
N VAL A 59 -2.98 -9.93 17.78
CA VAL A 59 -2.01 -10.77 17.10
C VAL A 59 -1.06 -9.89 16.29
N GLN A 60 0.21 -9.91 16.68
CA GLN A 60 1.25 -9.22 15.93
C GLN A 60 1.44 -9.93 14.58
N ARG A 61 0.93 -9.33 13.51
CA ARG A 61 1.09 -9.81 12.14
C ARG A 61 2.05 -8.91 11.39
N ARG A 62 2.74 -9.45 10.38
CA ARG A 62 3.34 -8.62 9.34
C ARG A 62 2.26 -7.76 8.68
N ALA A 63 2.66 -6.68 8.02
CA ALA A 63 1.76 -5.91 7.17
C ALA A 63 1.00 -6.83 6.19
N PRO A 64 -0.26 -6.51 5.81
CA PRO A 64 -0.99 -7.25 4.80
C PRO A 64 -0.14 -7.48 3.55
N LYS A 65 -0.26 -8.67 2.93
CA LYS A 65 0.54 -9.06 1.76
C LYS A 65 0.46 -8.02 0.64
N THR A 66 -0.74 -7.50 0.37
CA THR A 66 -0.98 -6.43 -0.62
C THR A 66 -0.20 -5.15 -0.32
N ILE A 67 -0.14 -4.72 0.95
CA ILE A 67 0.63 -3.51 1.35
C ILE A 67 2.13 -3.76 1.16
N ARG A 68 2.61 -4.96 1.50
CA ARG A 68 4.02 -5.35 1.35
C ARG A 68 4.44 -5.37 -0.12
N GLU A 69 3.65 -6.02 -0.97
CA GLU A 69 3.90 -6.10 -2.41
C GLU A 69 3.85 -4.72 -3.07
N THR A 70 2.84 -3.91 -2.73
CA THR A 70 2.71 -2.54 -3.28
C THR A 70 3.84 -1.64 -2.78
N ALA A 71 4.26 -1.77 -1.52
CA ALA A 71 5.39 -1.01 -0.99
C ALA A 71 6.71 -1.41 -1.68
N LEU A 72 6.94 -2.72 -1.88
CA LEU A 72 8.10 -3.22 -2.62
C LEU A 72 8.10 -2.67 -4.05
N TRP A 73 6.96 -2.74 -4.75
CA TRP A 73 6.82 -2.21 -6.10
C TRP A 73 7.05 -0.69 -6.15
N SER A 74 6.53 0.05 -5.17
CA SER A 74 6.74 1.50 -5.03
C SER A 74 8.20 1.87 -4.80
N ILE A 75 8.92 1.08 -4.00
CA ILE A 75 10.36 1.28 -3.75
C ILE A 75 11.16 1.06 -5.05
N TYR A 76 10.87 -0.01 -5.79
CA TYR A 76 11.52 -0.30 -7.07
C TYR A 76 11.24 0.76 -8.13
N MET A 77 9.97 1.12 -8.34
CA MET A 77 9.59 2.17 -9.31
C MET A 77 10.24 3.51 -8.94
N GLY A 78 10.32 3.81 -7.64
CA GLY A 78 11.04 4.97 -7.11
C GLY A 78 12.51 5.01 -7.49
N GLN A 79 13.23 3.90 -7.34
CA GLN A 79 14.65 3.84 -7.68
C GLN A 79 14.92 3.98 -9.18
N MET A 80 14.03 3.45 -10.02
CA MET A 80 14.13 3.62 -11.48
C MET A 80 13.88 5.05 -11.95
N SER A 81 13.31 5.92 -11.10
CA SER A 81 13.09 7.32 -11.43
C SER A 81 14.37 8.15 -11.48
N LEU A 82 15.45 7.71 -10.82
CA LEU A 82 16.75 8.38 -10.89
C LEU A 82 17.36 8.28 -12.30
N PRO A 83 17.61 7.09 -12.87
CA PRO A 83 18.14 6.99 -14.23
C PRO A 83 17.15 7.54 -15.27
N GLY A 84 15.84 7.28 -15.11
CA GLY A 84 14.82 7.81 -16.00
C GLY A 84 14.70 9.34 -15.94
N GLY A 85 14.83 9.93 -14.76
CA GLY A 85 14.81 11.38 -14.56
C GLY A 85 16.04 12.06 -15.14
N LEU A 86 17.23 11.46 -14.99
CA LEU A 86 18.46 11.96 -15.64
C LEU A 86 18.34 11.92 -17.16
N LEU A 87 17.84 10.80 -17.72
CA LEU A 87 17.61 10.69 -19.16
C LEU A 87 16.56 11.69 -19.65
N GLY A 88 15.47 11.87 -18.88
CA GLY A 88 14.42 12.86 -19.18
C GLY A 88 14.91 14.30 -19.12
N LEU A 89 15.80 14.62 -18.17
CA LEU A 89 16.44 15.93 -18.07
C LEU A 89 17.38 16.19 -19.26
N PHE A 90 18.12 15.17 -19.70
CA PHE A 90 18.95 15.26 -20.90
C PHE A 90 18.08 15.47 -22.16
N GLY A 91 16.97 14.74 -22.28
CA GLY A 91 15.99 14.92 -23.34
C GLY A 91 15.30 16.29 -23.31
N LEU A 92 15.07 16.87 -22.11
CA LEU A 92 14.59 18.24 -21.95
C LEU A 92 15.58 19.24 -22.55
N MET A 93 16.86 19.10 -22.22
CA MET A 93 17.90 20.00 -22.70
C MET A 93 18.11 19.90 -24.21
N ALA A 94 17.97 18.71 -24.78
CA ALA A 94 18.19 18.48 -26.21
C ALA A 94 16.98 18.89 -27.07
N CYS A 95 15.75 18.58 -26.64
CA CYS A 95 14.56 18.63 -27.50
C CYS A 95 13.37 19.40 -26.91
N GLY A 96 13.48 19.96 -25.69
CA GLY A 96 12.37 20.64 -25.01
C GLY A 96 11.24 19.72 -24.50
N ILE A 97 11.41 18.40 -24.62
CA ILE A 97 10.36 17.38 -24.35
C ILE A 97 10.14 17.12 -22.84
N GLY A 98 11.04 17.55 -21.96
CA GLY A 98 11.00 17.18 -20.54
C GLY A 98 9.95 17.89 -19.68
N LEU A 99 9.05 18.69 -20.26
CA LEU A 99 7.93 19.28 -19.50
C LEU A 99 7.08 18.18 -18.84
N VAL A 100 6.97 17.01 -19.48
CA VAL A 100 6.26 15.83 -18.94
C VAL A 100 7.12 15.02 -17.94
N SER A 101 8.45 15.10 -18.04
CA SER A 101 9.36 14.37 -17.15
C SER A 101 9.36 14.90 -15.73
N ILE A 102 9.18 16.22 -15.53
CA ILE A 102 9.16 16.83 -14.19
C ILE A 102 8.00 16.27 -13.34
N PRO A 103 6.72 16.29 -13.79
CA PRO A 103 5.62 15.65 -13.07
C PRO A 103 5.84 14.17 -12.79
N GLY A 104 6.39 13.42 -13.75
CA GLY A 104 6.69 11.99 -13.60
C GLY A 104 7.73 11.72 -12.51
N MET A 105 8.79 12.52 -12.47
CA MET A 105 9.83 12.41 -11.43
C MET A 105 9.27 12.76 -10.04
N ILE A 106 8.47 13.83 -9.93
CA ILE A 106 7.81 14.19 -8.67
C ILE A 106 6.90 13.05 -8.19
N LEU A 107 6.11 12.46 -9.10
CA LEU A 107 5.25 11.32 -8.79
C LEU A 107 6.09 10.15 -8.25
N ALA A 108 7.17 9.79 -8.94
CA ALA A 108 7.98 8.63 -8.57
C ALA A 108 8.69 8.78 -7.22
N VAL A 109 9.24 9.96 -6.91
CA VAL A 109 9.83 10.25 -5.59
C VAL A 109 8.76 10.16 -4.50
N ARG A 110 7.54 10.64 -4.75
CA ARG A 110 6.45 10.55 -3.78
C ARG A 110 5.94 9.11 -3.61
N ILE A 111 5.84 8.34 -4.68
CA ILE A 111 5.53 6.89 -4.63
C ILE A 111 6.59 6.16 -3.79
N TRP A 112 7.87 6.45 -4.02
CA TRP A 112 8.97 5.88 -3.25
C TRP A 112 8.79 6.15 -1.75
N ARG A 113 8.58 7.41 -1.37
CA ARG A 113 8.32 7.83 0.02
C ARG A 113 7.07 7.18 0.60
N LEU A 114 6.00 7.08 -0.19
CA LEU A 114 4.77 6.41 0.21
C LEU A 114 5.02 4.93 0.53
N GLY A 115 5.86 4.23 -0.23
CA GLY A 115 6.26 2.85 0.05
C GLY A 115 6.75 2.65 1.50
N TYR A 116 7.64 3.53 1.97
CA TYR A 116 8.09 3.51 3.37
C TYR A 116 6.99 3.90 4.35
N ALA A 117 6.23 4.95 4.03
CA ALA A 117 5.15 5.44 4.89
C ALA A 117 4.08 4.37 5.12
N MET A 118 3.76 3.59 4.09
CA MET A 118 2.87 2.44 4.17
C MET A 118 3.44 1.37 5.09
N LEU A 119 4.71 0.96 4.93
CA LEU A 119 5.32 -0.06 5.81
C LEU A 119 5.40 0.39 7.27
N ARG A 120 5.68 1.67 7.49
CA ARG A 120 5.69 2.33 8.81
C ARG A 120 4.31 2.53 9.41
N ARG A 121 3.26 2.45 8.58
CA ARG A 121 1.89 2.78 8.94
C ARG A 121 1.76 4.22 9.45
N ASP A 122 2.36 5.17 8.72
CA ASP A 122 2.26 6.59 9.06
C ASP A 122 0.81 7.08 8.89
N PRO A 123 0.28 7.96 9.76
CA PRO A 123 -1.13 8.37 9.75
C PRO A 123 -1.54 9.13 8.47
N GLY A 124 -0.59 9.77 7.79
CA GLY A 124 -0.82 10.44 6.51
C GLY A 124 -0.76 9.53 5.28
N ALA A 125 -0.34 8.27 5.43
CA ALA A 125 -0.10 7.37 4.29
C ALA A 125 -1.36 7.06 3.49
N GLU A 126 -2.53 6.97 4.14
CA GLU A 126 -3.81 6.78 3.45
C GLU A 126 -4.12 7.95 2.51
N ALA A 127 -4.13 9.17 3.05
CA ALA A 127 -4.49 10.36 2.29
C ALA A 127 -3.51 10.59 1.13
N GLU A 128 -2.22 10.37 1.38
CA GLU A 128 -1.18 10.49 0.37
C GLU A 128 -1.31 9.42 -0.71
N ALA A 129 -1.65 8.17 -0.37
CA ALA A 129 -1.91 7.12 -1.35
C ALA A 129 -3.08 7.46 -2.29
N ARG A 130 -4.19 8.00 -1.74
CA ARG A 130 -5.33 8.47 -2.56
C ARG A 130 -4.93 9.64 -3.47
N LYS A 131 -4.14 10.58 -2.95
CA LYS A 131 -3.66 11.74 -3.73
C LYS A 131 -2.73 11.30 -4.86
N LEU A 132 -1.81 10.37 -4.59
CA LEU A 132 -0.88 9.83 -5.59
C LEU A 132 -1.57 8.96 -6.62
N HIS A 133 -2.59 8.17 -6.22
CA HIS A 133 -3.45 7.46 -7.16
C HIS A 133 -4.08 8.41 -8.19
N ARG A 134 -4.74 9.49 -7.73
CA ARG A 134 -5.35 10.48 -8.65
C ARG A 134 -4.32 11.12 -9.56
N PHE A 135 -3.17 11.51 -8.99
CA PHE A 135 -2.10 12.12 -9.77
C PHE A 135 -1.54 11.18 -10.84
N ALA A 136 -1.32 9.91 -10.49
CA ALA A 136 -0.86 8.88 -11.43
C ALA A 136 -1.88 8.63 -12.54
N VAL A 137 -3.18 8.53 -12.22
CA VAL A 137 -4.24 8.38 -13.22
C VAL A 137 -4.24 9.54 -14.21
N ILE A 138 -4.21 10.79 -13.74
CA ILE A 138 -4.18 11.97 -14.60
C ILE A 138 -2.95 11.95 -15.51
N LEU A 139 -1.77 11.65 -14.95
CA LEU A 139 -0.52 11.62 -15.71
C LEU A 139 -0.52 10.50 -16.77
N ASN A 140 -1.06 9.32 -16.45
CA ASN A 140 -1.16 8.22 -17.40
C ASN A 140 -2.17 8.49 -18.51
N VAL A 141 -3.31 9.12 -18.21
CA VAL A 141 -4.27 9.57 -19.23
C VAL A 141 -3.60 10.57 -20.18
N ALA A 142 -2.85 11.54 -19.66
CA ALA A 142 -2.08 12.47 -20.49
C ALA A 142 -1.03 11.75 -21.34
N THR A 143 -0.31 10.79 -20.77
CA THR A 143 0.68 9.96 -21.49
C THR A 143 0.04 9.19 -22.64
N LEU A 144 -1.13 8.58 -22.42
CA LEU A 144 -1.86 7.86 -23.46
C LEU A 144 -2.36 8.80 -24.56
N ALA A 145 -2.85 10.00 -24.20
CA ALA A 145 -3.25 11.00 -25.18
C ALA A 145 -2.07 11.44 -26.05
N ILE A 146 -0.90 11.68 -25.45
CA ILE A 146 0.33 12.00 -26.18
C ILE A 146 0.73 10.84 -27.11
N ALA A 147 0.70 9.60 -26.62
CA ALA A 147 1.02 8.43 -27.44
C ALA A 147 0.07 8.31 -28.65
N ALA A 148 -1.23 8.55 -28.46
CA ALA A 148 -2.21 8.55 -29.55
C ALA A 148 -1.93 9.67 -30.58
N VAL A 149 -1.61 10.89 -30.12
CA VAL A 149 -1.24 12.02 -30.99
C VAL A 149 0.04 11.73 -31.76
N LEU A 150 1.05 11.13 -31.12
CA LEU A 150 2.28 10.74 -31.79
C LEU A 150 2.01 9.76 -32.93
N VAL A 151 1.24 8.69 -32.70
CA VAL A 151 0.87 7.75 -33.78
C VAL A 151 0.08 8.45 -34.88
N ALA A 152 -0.86 9.33 -34.52
CA ALA A 152 -1.70 10.03 -35.49
C ALA A 152 -0.91 10.99 -36.40
N LEU A 153 0.15 11.64 -35.89
CA LEU A 153 0.93 12.63 -36.64
C LEU A 153 2.22 12.06 -37.25
N GLY A 154 2.89 11.15 -36.55
CA GLY A 154 4.17 10.55 -36.96
C GLY A 154 4.05 9.21 -37.67
N GLY A 155 2.85 8.62 -37.75
CA GLY A 155 2.60 7.35 -38.41
C GLY A 155 3.38 6.18 -37.82
N TRP A 156 3.80 5.24 -38.67
CA TRP A 156 4.47 4.01 -38.26
C TRP A 156 5.87 4.20 -37.67
N GLU A 157 6.55 5.31 -37.98
CA GLU A 157 7.91 5.60 -37.51
C GLU A 157 7.98 5.75 -35.99
N VAL A 158 6.89 6.22 -35.37
CA VAL A 158 6.79 6.42 -33.92
C VAL A 158 5.93 5.36 -33.23
N ALA A 159 5.47 4.34 -33.95
CA ALA A 159 4.61 3.29 -33.40
C ALA A 159 5.30 2.50 -32.28
N GLY A 160 6.60 2.20 -32.43
CA GLY A 160 7.39 1.51 -31.41
C GLY A 160 7.48 2.31 -30.10
N LEU A 161 7.79 3.60 -30.19
CA LEU A 161 7.82 4.50 -29.03
C LEU A 161 6.44 4.59 -28.36
N SER A 162 5.40 4.75 -29.15
CA SER A 162 4.02 4.87 -28.65
C SER A 162 3.56 3.59 -27.96
N LEU A 163 3.91 2.42 -28.48
CA LEU A 163 3.64 1.14 -27.84
C LEU A 163 4.32 1.04 -26.46
N VAL A 164 5.59 1.45 -26.37
CA VAL A 164 6.31 1.47 -25.08
C VAL A 164 5.62 2.41 -24.08
N MET A 165 5.17 3.59 -24.53
CA MET A 165 4.40 4.52 -23.68
C MET A 165 3.09 3.91 -23.17
N VAL A 166 2.35 3.20 -24.04
CA VAL A 166 1.10 2.52 -23.68
C VAL A 166 1.34 1.41 -22.66
N VAL A 167 2.35 0.56 -22.89
CA VAL A 167 2.70 -0.51 -21.94
C VAL A 167 3.11 0.08 -20.58
N TYR A 168 3.92 1.13 -20.59
CA TYR A 168 4.33 1.82 -19.37
C TYR A 168 3.14 2.43 -18.62
N ALA A 169 2.22 3.09 -19.33
CA ALA A 169 1.01 3.65 -18.75
C ALA A 169 0.11 2.56 -18.14
N ALA A 170 -0.02 1.39 -18.78
CA ALA A 170 -0.79 0.27 -18.26
C ALA A 170 -0.20 -0.28 -16.94
N ILE A 171 1.12 -0.47 -16.89
CA ILE A 171 1.83 -0.89 -15.66
C ILE A 171 1.63 0.16 -14.55
N SER A 172 1.74 1.44 -14.90
CA SER A 172 1.51 2.57 -13.99
C SER A 172 0.08 2.64 -13.47
N PHE A 173 -0.93 2.33 -14.30
CA PHE A 173 -2.34 2.21 -13.86
C PHE A 173 -2.56 1.09 -12.86
N LEU A 174 -1.97 -0.09 -13.11
CA LEU A 174 -2.04 -1.21 -12.17
C LEU A 174 -1.43 -0.84 -10.81
N HIS A 175 -0.29 -0.15 -10.81
CA HIS A 175 0.33 0.35 -9.58
C HIS A 175 -0.56 1.39 -8.88
N ALA A 176 -1.17 2.31 -9.63
CA ALA A 176 -2.10 3.28 -9.08
C ALA A 176 -3.33 2.62 -8.43
N ALA A 177 -3.88 1.56 -9.04
CA ALA A 177 -4.97 0.78 -8.45
C ALA A 177 -4.54 0.06 -7.17
N ALA A 178 -3.34 -0.52 -7.15
CA ALA A 178 -2.78 -1.15 -5.96
C ALA A 178 -2.58 -0.15 -4.81
N MET A 179 -2.15 1.08 -5.10
CA MET A 179 -2.06 2.17 -4.10
C MET A 179 -3.42 2.52 -3.50
N LEU A 180 -4.46 2.63 -4.32
CA LEU A 180 -5.82 2.89 -3.85
C LEU A 180 -6.30 1.77 -2.92
N ARG A 181 -6.06 0.51 -3.29
CA ARG A 181 -6.39 -0.64 -2.45
C ARG A 181 -5.65 -0.62 -1.12
N CYS A 182 -4.38 -0.21 -1.11
CA CYS A 182 -3.61 -0.03 0.12
C CYS A 182 -4.17 1.09 1.00
N ALA A 183 -4.65 2.19 0.39
CA ALA A 183 -5.32 3.26 1.12
C ALA A 183 -6.58 2.76 1.85
N GLU A 184 -7.41 1.95 1.19
CA GLU A 184 -8.59 1.35 1.81
C GLU A 184 -8.24 0.43 2.98
N LEU A 185 -7.18 -0.37 2.84
CA LEU A 185 -6.70 -1.24 3.91
C LEU A 185 -6.19 -0.43 5.11
N LEU A 186 -5.43 0.65 4.87
CA LEU A 186 -4.96 1.56 5.92
C LEU A 186 -6.13 2.27 6.62
N ALA A 187 -7.16 2.64 5.87
CA ALA A 187 -8.37 3.26 6.41
C ALA A 187 -9.12 2.30 7.35
N ALA A 188 -9.35 1.07 6.89
CA ALA A 188 -10.02 0.03 7.68
C ALA A 188 -9.24 -0.28 8.97
N ASP A 189 -7.92 -0.41 8.84
CA ASP A 189 -7.01 -0.65 9.96
C ASP A 189 -6.95 0.53 10.95
N THR A 190 -7.07 1.77 10.47
CA THR A 190 -7.21 2.96 11.35
C THR A 190 -8.54 2.94 12.10
N ARG A 191 -9.66 2.62 11.42
CA ARG A 191 -10.98 2.51 12.04
C ARG A 191 -11.04 1.42 13.11
N LEU A 192 -10.43 0.25 12.85
CA LEU A 192 -10.37 -0.84 13.81
C LEU A 192 -9.64 -0.46 15.10
N ARG A 193 -8.65 0.44 15.02
CA ARG A 193 -7.94 0.94 16.21
C ARG A 193 -8.61 2.12 16.89
N ALA A 194 -9.36 2.91 16.13
CA ALA A 194 -10.13 4.02 16.67
C ALA A 194 -11.42 3.54 17.35
N ALA A 195 -11.88 2.32 17.06
CA ALA A 195 -12.96 1.69 17.82
C ALA A 195 -12.51 1.63 19.29
N PRO A 196 -13.16 2.38 20.20
CA PRO A 196 -12.77 2.38 21.60
C PRO A 196 -12.83 0.94 22.11
N ASP A 197 -11.84 0.55 22.90
CA ASP A 197 -11.91 -0.63 23.73
C ASP A 197 -13.32 -0.68 24.35
N ARG A 198 -14.19 -1.56 23.83
CA ARG A 198 -15.45 -1.94 24.47
C ARG A 198 -15.30 -3.26 25.24
N PRO A 199 -14.30 -3.47 26.13
CA PRO A 199 -14.39 -4.56 27.09
C PRO A 199 -15.40 -4.26 28.21
N GLY A 200 -15.93 -3.02 28.35
CA GLY A 200 -16.86 -2.65 29.43
C GLY A 200 -18.35 -2.54 29.08
N ALA A 201 -18.72 -2.27 27.83
CA ALA A 201 -20.11 -1.92 27.50
C ALA A 201 -21.10 -3.11 27.46
N MET A 202 -20.61 -4.35 27.39
CA MET A 202 -21.47 -5.55 27.50
C MET A 202 -21.54 -6.15 28.92
N MET A 203 -20.62 -5.81 29.83
CA MET A 203 -20.71 -6.27 31.23
C MET A 203 -21.53 -5.33 32.13
N GLN A 204 -21.74 -4.06 31.77
CA GLN A 204 -22.61 -3.15 32.52
C GLN A 204 -24.13 -3.34 32.27
N GLY A 205 -24.53 -4.19 31.32
CA GLY A 205 -25.94 -4.49 31.04
C GLY A 205 -26.50 -5.70 31.78
N VAL A 206 -25.65 -6.56 32.35
CA VAL A 206 -26.07 -7.67 33.22
C VAL A 206 -25.98 -7.18 34.67
N GLY A 207 -26.67 -6.06 34.94
CA GLY A 207 -27.07 -5.75 36.29
C GLY A 207 -27.96 -6.89 36.76
N LEU A 208 -27.44 -7.68 37.69
CA LEU A 208 -28.22 -8.57 38.53
C LEU A 208 -29.46 -7.80 39.01
N ALA A 209 -30.61 -8.06 38.41
CA ALA A 209 -31.88 -7.84 39.07
C ALA A 209 -31.87 -8.81 40.26
N ALA A 210 -31.41 -8.33 41.42
CA ALA A 210 -31.55 -9.05 42.67
C ALA A 210 -33.04 -9.35 42.85
N PRO A 211 -33.46 -10.62 42.94
CA PRO A 211 -34.84 -10.93 43.26
C PRO A 211 -35.12 -10.34 44.65
N THR A 212 -36.02 -9.35 44.71
CA THR A 212 -36.58 -8.86 45.95
C THR A 212 -37.32 -10.02 46.61
N VAL A 213 -36.69 -10.62 47.62
CA VAL A 213 -37.34 -11.60 48.50
C VAL A 213 -38.41 -10.82 49.26
N GLY A 214 -39.67 -11.06 48.91
CA GLY A 214 -40.81 -10.57 49.67
C GLY A 214 -40.85 -11.30 51.02
N GLU A 215 -40.75 -10.53 52.09
CA GLU A 215 -41.13 -10.99 53.43
C GLU A 215 -42.66 -10.99 53.52
N SER A 216 -43.22 -12.15 53.88
CA SER A 216 -44.63 -12.34 54.25
C SER A 216 -44.71 -13.22 55.48
#